data_AF-A0A960Q802-F1
#
_entry.id   AF-A0A960Q802-F1
#
_cell.length_a   1.000
_cell.length_b   1.000
_cell.length_c   1.000
_cell.angle_alpha   90.00
_cell.angle_beta   90.00
_cell.angle_gamma   90.00
#
_symmetry.space_group_name_H-M   'P 1'
#
loop_
_entity.id
_entity.type
_entity.pdbx_description
1 polymer ?
#
loop_
_entity_poly.entity_id
_entity_poly.type
_entity_poly.pdbx_seq_one_letter_code
_entity_poly.pdbx_strand_id
1 'polypeptide(L)'
;MLASSLTRLRRLWPGVLLAGLALGCSPATETASPASPPPLTVVDPQSYARPDQVAVRHLDLVAAVDFDLQRITATASYQLDRRTDADHLILDTRGLDIDSVTLDDGVETTFELGEEHRRLGQALSIALRPETETVHVAYSTRPDALALQWLRPEQTAGGKEPYLFTQSQPIFARTWIPIQDTPQVRLTYDATIQVPPHLLALMSASNPQEKTADGVYHFDMPQPIPSYLLALAVGDIVFKPLSERTGVYAEPSVVEAAAWELADTEAMVEGAEELYGPYRWERYDLLVLPPSFPFGGMENPRLTFATPTILAGDRSLVTLVAHELAHSWSGNLVTNATWNDIWLNEGFTV
;
A
#
# COMPACT_ATOMS: atom_id res chain seq x y z
N MET A 1 12.53 92.97 -20.93
CA MET A 1 11.22 93.61 -21.12
C MET A 1 10.18 92.81 -20.37
N LEU A 2 9.48 93.49 -19.46
CA LEU A 2 8.17 93.21 -18.85
C LEU A 2 7.97 91.98 -17.95
N ALA A 3 7.43 92.32 -16.77
CA ALA A 3 7.11 91.53 -15.60
C ALA A 3 5.76 90.81 -15.65
N SER A 4 5.58 89.78 -14.81
CA SER A 4 4.46 89.65 -13.85
C SER A 4 4.69 88.35 -13.05
N SER A 5 4.88 88.35 -11.71
CA SER A 5 3.97 88.68 -10.60
C SER A 5 3.11 87.49 -10.12
N LEU A 6 3.27 87.19 -8.82
CA LEU A 6 2.26 86.78 -7.82
C LEU A 6 2.10 85.31 -7.38
N THR A 7 2.78 85.01 -6.26
CA THR A 7 2.25 84.56 -4.93
C THR A 7 1.62 83.19 -4.66
N ARG A 8 2.05 82.68 -3.49
CA ARG A 8 1.41 81.78 -2.48
C ARG A 8 1.49 80.28 -2.81
N LEU A 9 1.86 79.36 -1.91
CA LEU A 9 1.53 79.23 -0.48
C LEU A 9 2.62 78.38 0.24
N ARG A 10 2.93 78.73 1.50
CA ARG A 10 3.79 77.96 2.44
C ARG A 10 3.04 76.75 3.03
N ARG A 11 3.74 75.63 3.27
CA ARG A 11 3.55 74.64 4.38
C ARG A 11 4.77 73.70 4.40
N LEU A 12 5.75 73.96 5.27
CA LEU A 12 6.04 73.19 6.50
C LEU A 12 6.36 71.70 6.25
N TRP A 13 7.66 71.38 6.18
CA TRP A 13 8.22 70.05 6.40
C TRP A 13 8.96 70.05 7.74
N PRO A 14 8.70 69.09 8.63
CA PRO A 14 9.68 68.71 9.62
C PRO A 14 10.04 67.23 9.52
N GLY A 15 11.30 66.93 9.85
CA GLY A 15 11.61 65.73 10.62
C GLY A 15 12.08 64.52 9.84
N VAL A 16 13.39 64.46 9.66
CA VAL A 16 14.17 63.23 9.53
C VAL A 16 13.89 62.32 10.74
N LEU A 17 13.59 61.04 10.50
CA LEU A 17 13.74 59.95 11.46
C LEU A 17 14.23 58.71 10.67
N LEU A 18 15.54 58.46 10.75
CA LEU A 18 16.14 57.19 10.35
C LEU A 18 15.70 56.13 11.38
N ALA A 19 14.85 55.19 10.96
CA ALA A 19 14.62 53.95 11.70
C ALA A 19 15.61 52.89 11.18
N GLY A 20 16.53 52.46 12.04
CA GLY A 20 17.42 51.34 11.75
C GLY A 20 16.64 50.02 11.73
N LEU A 21 16.69 49.32 10.60
CA LEU A 21 16.26 47.93 10.50
C LEU A 21 17.29 47.04 11.22
N ALA A 22 16.96 46.61 12.44
CA ALA A 22 17.59 45.46 13.06
C ALA A 22 16.88 44.20 12.55
N LEU A 23 17.56 43.44 11.68
CA LEU A 23 17.17 42.09 11.27
C LEU A 23 17.24 41.18 12.50
N GLY A 24 16.07 40.87 13.08
CA GLY A 24 15.95 39.82 14.09
C GLY A 24 15.96 38.46 13.42
N CYS A 25 17.04 37.69 13.64
CA CYS A 25 17.06 36.26 13.35
C CYS A 25 16.10 35.55 14.29
N SER A 26 14.99 35.03 13.77
CA SER A 26 14.18 34.03 14.47
C SER A 26 14.98 32.71 14.54
N PRO A 27 15.04 32.03 15.70
CA PRO A 27 15.64 30.71 15.77
C PRO A 27 14.80 29.74 14.94
N ALA A 28 15.48 28.95 14.12
CA ALA A 28 14.89 27.87 13.35
C ALA A 28 14.08 26.96 14.30
N THR A 29 12.83 26.72 13.95
CA THR A 29 11.97 25.76 14.63
C THR A 29 12.62 24.40 14.46
N GLU A 30 13.14 23.83 15.55
CA GLU A 30 13.48 22.41 15.61
C GLU A 30 12.26 21.63 15.15
N THR A 31 12.36 20.98 14.00
CA THR A 31 11.43 19.94 13.60
C THR A 31 11.49 18.86 14.67
N ALA A 32 10.47 18.81 15.51
CA ALA A 32 10.28 17.73 16.46
C ALA A 32 10.38 16.39 15.71
N SER A 33 11.22 15.49 16.20
CA SER A 33 11.18 14.09 15.76
C SER A 33 9.74 13.58 15.90
N PRO A 34 9.22 12.78 14.95
CA PRO A 34 7.88 12.24 15.08
C PRO A 34 7.80 11.50 16.41
N ALA A 35 6.87 11.93 17.26
CA ALA A 35 6.63 11.28 18.54
C ALA A 35 6.27 9.82 18.28
N SER A 36 6.87 8.89 19.03
CA SER A 36 6.50 7.48 19.00
C SER A 36 4.99 7.34 19.18
N PRO A 37 4.29 6.57 18.34
CA PRO A 37 2.85 6.41 18.46
C PRO A 37 2.49 5.88 19.86
N PRO A 38 1.34 6.28 20.41
CA PRO A 38 0.89 5.78 21.71
C PRO A 38 0.82 4.25 21.70
N PRO A 39 1.06 3.58 22.85
CA PRO A 39 1.06 2.14 22.93
C PRO A 39 -0.30 1.57 22.49
N LEU A 40 -0.27 0.54 21.64
CA LEU A 40 -1.43 -0.23 21.24
C LEU A 40 -1.98 -0.96 22.46
N THR A 41 -3.10 -0.50 23.01
CA THR A 41 -3.72 -1.08 24.21
C THR A 41 -4.78 -2.14 23.89
N VAL A 42 -5.12 -2.32 22.62
CA VAL A 42 -6.19 -3.23 22.18
C VAL A 42 -5.57 -4.51 21.64
N VAL A 43 -5.98 -5.65 22.18
CA VAL A 43 -5.59 -6.97 21.67
C VAL A 43 -6.48 -7.29 20.46
N ASP A 44 -5.86 -7.58 19.31
CA ASP A 44 -6.60 -8.07 18.13
C ASP A 44 -6.77 -9.59 18.23
N PRO A 45 -8.00 -10.11 18.40
CA PRO A 45 -8.23 -11.55 18.50
C PRO A 45 -7.99 -12.30 17.18
N GLN A 46 -7.75 -11.59 16.07
CA GLN A 46 -7.47 -12.18 14.76
C GLN A 46 -5.98 -12.31 14.45
N SER A 47 -5.08 -11.93 15.36
CA SER A 47 -3.63 -12.00 15.13
C SER A 47 -2.90 -12.53 16.36
N TYR A 48 -1.83 -13.31 16.13
CA TYR A 48 -0.88 -13.72 17.15
C TYR A 48 0.16 -12.64 17.45
N ALA A 49 0.26 -11.62 16.60
CA ALA A 49 1.28 -10.59 16.68
C ALA A 49 1.24 -9.86 18.03
N ARG A 50 2.44 -9.49 18.49
CA ARG A 50 2.65 -8.73 19.73
C ARG A 50 3.31 -7.39 19.42
N PRO A 51 2.63 -6.49 18.69
CA PRO A 51 3.19 -5.21 18.33
C PRO A 51 3.41 -4.29 19.53
N ASP A 52 2.81 -4.58 20.68
CA ASP A 52 3.14 -3.96 21.96
C ASP A 52 4.59 -4.25 22.41
N GLN A 53 5.17 -5.35 21.93
CA GLN A 53 6.51 -5.81 22.28
C GLN A 53 7.52 -5.52 21.17
N VAL A 54 7.24 -6.02 19.97
CA VAL A 54 8.05 -5.85 18.75
C VAL A 54 7.11 -5.66 17.57
N ALA A 55 7.22 -4.54 16.88
CA ALA A 55 6.45 -4.25 15.67
C ALA A 55 7.34 -4.31 14.42
N VAL A 56 6.78 -4.69 13.28
CA VAL A 56 7.43 -4.52 11.97
C VAL A 56 7.14 -3.10 11.47
N ARG A 57 8.17 -2.36 11.08
CA ARG A 57 8.03 -1.00 10.51
C ARG A 57 8.28 -0.93 9.00
N HIS A 58 9.01 -1.90 8.45
CA HIS A 58 9.30 -1.98 7.02
C HIS A 58 9.48 -3.43 6.59
N LEU A 59 9.07 -3.74 5.35
CA LEU A 59 9.26 -5.03 4.67
C LEU A 59 10.03 -4.81 3.37
N ASP A 60 11.14 -5.51 3.19
CA ASP A 60 11.77 -5.73 1.88
C ASP A 60 11.43 -7.17 1.42
N LEU A 61 10.67 -7.28 0.33
CA LEU A 61 10.19 -8.55 -0.21
C LEU A 61 10.89 -8.87 -1.52
N VAL A 62 11.68 -9.96 -1.55
CA VAL A 62 12.22 -10.51 -2.79
C VAL A 62 11.47 -11.80 -3.09
N ALA A 63 10.73 -11.85 -4.21
CA ALA A 63 9.87 -12.99 -4.53
C ALA A 63 9.93 -13.39 -6.00
N ALA A 64 9.72 -14.68 -6.27
CA ALA A 64 9.56 -15.24 -7.61
C ALA A 64 8.22 -15.96 -7.72
N VAL A 65 7.46 -15.65 -8.78
CA VAL A 65 6.14 -16.23 -9.05
C VAL A 65 6.28 -17.38 -10.05
N ASP A 66 5.91 -18.57 -9.63
CA ASP A 66 5.91 -19.79 -10.43
C ASP A 66 4.47 -20.25 -10.69
N PHE A 67 4.01 -20.10 -11.94
CA PHE A 67 2.68 -20.50 -12.37
C PHE A 67 2.52 -22.02 -12.54
N ASP A 68 3.59 -22.74 -12.85
CA ASP A 68 3.55 -24.20 -13.03
C ASP A 68 3.37 -24.89 -11.67
N LEU A 69 4.05 -24.37 -10.65
CA LEU A 69 3.95 -24.86 -9.28
C LEU A 69 2.84 -24.19 -8.44
N GLN A 70 2.22 -23.12 -8.95
CA GLN A 70 1.29 -22.26 -8.20
C GLN A 70 1.89 -21.84 -6.86
N ARG A 71 3.11 -21.33 -6.91
CA ARG A 71 3.96 -21.03 -5.76
C ARG A 71 4.62 -19.68 -5.90
N ILE A 72 4.71 -18.97 -4.79
CA ILE A 72 5.62 -17.84 -4.63
C ILE A 72 6.76 -18.31 -3.72
N THR A 73 7.99 -18.22 -4.18
CA THR A 73 9.19 -18.45 -3.37
C THR A 73 9.78 -17.10 -3.03
N ALA A 74 10.04 -16.83 -1.75
CA ALA A 74 10.38 -15.49 -1.32
C ALA A 74 11.32 -15.44 -0.10
N THR A 75 12.00 -14.31 0.02
CA THR A 75 12.61 -13.85 1.26
C THR A 75 11.89 -12.57 1.69
N ALA A 76 11.33 -12.57 2.89
CA ALA A 76 10.77 -11.38 3.51
C ALA A 76 11.71 -10.87 4.61
N SER A 77 12.19 -9.64 4.45
CA SER A 77 13.14 -8.99 5.34
C SER A 77 12.45 -7.88 6.11
N TYR A 78 12.41 -8.00 7.44
CA TYR A 78 11.70 -7.08 8.31
C TYR A 78 12.66 -6.15 9.01
N GLN A 79 12.37 -4.85 9.01
CA GLN A 79 12.97 -3.92 9.96
C GLN A 79 12.05 -3.81 11.17
N LEU A 80 12.62 -3.91 12.36
CA LEU A 80 11.89 -3.99 13.61
C LEU A 80 11.82 -2.63 14.34
N ASP A 81 10.76 -2.45 15.11
CA ASP A 81 10.54 -1.43 16.13
C ASP A 81 10.35 -2.15 17.48
N ARG A 82 11.40 -2.20 18.30
CA ARG A 82 11.39 -2.88 19.60
C ARG A 82 10.93 -1.93 20.68
N ARG A 83 9.86 -2.31 21.37
CA ARG A 83 9.22 -1.50 22.42
C ARG A 83 9.50 -2.04 23.83
N THR A 84 9.99 -3.27 23.90
CA THR A 84 10.33 -3.99 25.13
C THR A 84 11.61 -4.81 24.93
N ASP A 85 12.07 -5.47 26.00
CA ASP A 85 13.16 -6.45 26.00
C ASP A 85 12.73 -7.86 25.54
N ALA A 86 11.56 -7.96 24.88
CA ALA A 86 11.08 -9.22 24.33
C ALA A 86 12.12 -9.88 23.43
N ASP A 87 12.30 -11.18 23.62
CA ASP A 87 13.29 -12.03 22.97
C ASP A 87 12.72 -12.76 21.74
N HIS A 88 11.47 -12.48 21.36
CA HIS A 88 10.83 -13.08 20.20
C HIS A 88 10.08 -12.06 19.35
N LEU A 89 10.16 -12.24 18.02
CA LEU A 89 9.21 -11.66 17.06
C LEU A 89 8.12 -12.69 16.77
N ILE A 90 6.86 -12.29 16.90
CA ILE A 90 5.71 -13.14 16.57
C ILE A 90 5.08 -12.64 15.28
N LEU A 91 5.05 -13.51 14.26
CA LEU A 91 4.40 -13.30 12.97
C LEU A 91 3.22 -14.26 12.81
N ASP A 92 2.19 -13.84 12.07
CA ASP A 92 1.11 -14.69 11.63
C ASP A 92 1.53 -15.44 10.35
N THR A 93 1.24 -16.73 10.30
CA THR A 93 1.46 -17.56 9.12
C THR A 93 0.30 -18.50 8.91
N ARG A 94 0.00 -18.91 7.67
CA ARG A 94 -0.98 -19.96 7.40
C ARG A 94 -0.65 -20.69 6.11
N GLY A 95 -0.25 -21.95 6.21
CA GLY A 95 0.08 -22.77 5.04
C GLY A 95 1.33 -22.31 4.29
N LEU A 96 2.29 -21.71 5.00
CA LEU A 96 3.60 -21.35 4.46
C LEU A 96 4.64 -22.43 4.81
N ASP A 97 5.52 -22.71 3.86
CA ASP A 97 6.69 -23.56 4.08
C ASP A 97 7.86 -22.65 4.45
N ILE A 98 8.24 -22.60 5.74
CA ILE A 98 9.36 -21.79 6.23
C ILE A 98 10.66 -22.59 6.07
N ASP A 99 11.59 -22.09 5.27
CA ASP A 99 12.85 -22.75 4.96
C ASP A 99 13.94 -22.40 5.98
N SER A 100 14.12 -21.11 6.26
CA SER A 100 15.10 -20.63 7.23
C SER A 100 14.77 -19.22 7.73
N VAL A 101 15.34 -18.86 8.88
CA VAL A 101 15.27 -17.52 9.44
C VAL A 101 16.66 -17.06 9.84
N THR A 102 17.08 -15.89 9.36
CA THR A 102 18.38 -15.27 9.71
C THR A 102 18.18 -13.89 10.33
N LEU A 103 19.18 -13.45 11.09
CA LEU A 103 19.22 -12.13 11.70
C LEU A 103 20.12 -11.18 10.90
N ASP A 104 20.41 -10.00 11.46
CA ASP A 104 21.14 -8.87 10.86
C ASP A 104 22.47 -9.25 10.19
N ASP A 105 23.20 -10.17 10.80
CA ASP A 105 24.53 -10.63 10.38
C ASP A 105 24.47 -11.83 9.44
N GLY A 106 23.26 -12.22 9.00
CA GLY A 106 23.02 -13.40 8.18
C GLY A 106 23.13 -14.73 8.94
N VAL A 107 23.29 -14.69 10.27
CA VAL A 107 23.36 -15.90 11.09
C VAL A 107 21.94 -16.45 11.30
N GLU A 108 21.79 -17.76 11.12
CA GLU A 108 20.52 -18.45 11.38
C GLU A 108 20.11 -18.35 12.85
N THR A 109 18.81 -18.17 13.08
CA THR A 109 18.19 -18.21 14.40
C THR A 109 17.14 -19.32 14.47
N THR A 110 16.74 -19.68 15.68
CA THR A 110 15.69 -20.66 15.90
C THR A 110 14.32 -20.01 15.72
N PHE A 111 13.40 -20.74 15.11
CA PHE A 111 12.00 -20.39 15.05
C PHE A 111 11.12 -21.59 15.39
N GLU A 112 9.90 -21.32 15.86
CA GLU A 112 8.90 -22.32 16.17
C GLU A 112 7.57 -21.94 15.52
N LEU A 113 6.89 -22.92 14.93
CA LEU A 113 5.50 -22.79 14.51
C LEU A 113 4.61 -23.34 15.62
N GLY A 114 3.70 -22.50 16.12
CA GLY A 114 2.75 -22.85 17.16
C GLY A 114 1.68 -23.85 16.71
N GLU A 115 0.66 -24.09 17.55
CA GLU A 115 -0.45 -24.97 17.18
C GLU A 115 -1.26 -24.39 16.00
N GLU A 116 -1.57 -25.23 15.01
CA GLU A 116 -2.39 -24.86 13.87
C GLU A 116 -3.84 -24.58 14.30
N HIS A 117 -4.25 -23.32 14.15
CA HIS A 117 -5.63 -22.93 14.34
C HIS A 117 -6.34 -22.80 12.99
N ARG A 118 -7.45 -23.54 12.82
CA ARG A 118 -8.22 -23.64 11.56
C ARG A 118 -8.48 -22.31 10.83
N ARG A 119 -8.67 -21.20 11.56
CA ARG A 119 -8.91 -19.87 10.97
C ARG A 119 -7.67 -19.00 10.87
N LEU A 120 -6.81 -19.05 11.88
CA LEU A 120 -5.73 -18.08 12.06
C LEU A 120 -4.39 -18.57 11.48
N GLY A 121 -4.25 -19.88 11.26
CA GLY A 121 -3.00 -20.53 10.95
C GLY A 121 -2.15 -20.75 12.20
N GLN A 122 -0.86 -20.49 12.12
CA GLN A 122 0.12 -20.69 13.18
C GLN A 122 0.85 -19.38 13.50
N ALA A 123 1.17 -19.21 14.78
CA ALA A 123 2.15 -18.22 15.20
C ALA A 123 3.55 -18.71 14.78
N LEU A 124 4.29 -17.91 14.02
CA LEU A 124 5.72 -18.09 13.79
C LEU A 124 6.46 -17.26 14.84
N SER A 125 7.03 -17.95 15.83
CA SER A 125 7.84 -17.35 16.91
C SER A 125 9.31 -17.41 16.53
N ILE A 126 9.95 -16.26 16.35
CA ILE A 126 11.34 -16.14 15.91
C ILE A 126 12.18 -15.61 17.07
N ALA A 127 13.22 -16.34 17.47
CA ALA A 127 14.12 -15.90 18.53
C ALA A 127 14.99 -14.72 18.06
N LEU A 128 15.07 -13.70 18.90
CA LEU A 128 15.83 -12.47 18.67
C LEU A 128 16.99 -12.35 19.66
N ARG A 129 18.10 -11.74 19.21
CA ARG A 129 19.16 -11.26 20.12
C ARG A 129 18.80 -9.85 20.60
N PRO A 130 19.36 -9.35 21.73
CA PRO A 130 19.02 -8.02 22.25
C PRO A 130 19.16 -6.87 21.24
N GLU A 131 20.20 -6.92 20.41
CA GLU A 131 20.53 -5.88 19.42
C GLU A 131 19.98 -6.17 18.01
N THR A 132 19.08 -7.14 17.86
CA THR A 132 18.52 -7.46 16.54
C THR A 132 17.61 -6.34 16.04
N GLU A 133 17.91 -5.81 14.86
CA GLU A 133 17.17 -4.76 14.17
C GLU A 133 16.39 -5.30 12.96
N THR A 134 16.86 -6.41 12.38
CA THR A 134 16.36 -7.02 11.17
C THR A 134 16.25 -8.53 11.26
N VAL A 135 15.22 -9.07 10.62
CA VAL A 135 14.95 -10.51 10.53
C VAL A 135 14.60 -10.85 9.09
N HIS A 136 15.20 -11.91 8.55
CA HIS A 136 14.93 -12.39 7.20
C HIS A 136 14.31 -13.77 7.28
N VAL A 137 13.17 -13.96 6.62
CA VAL A 137 12.46 -15.24 6.55
C VAL A 137 12.46 -15.71 5.11
N ALA A 138 13.16 -16.82 4.82
CA ALA A 138 13.07 -17.51 3.54
C ALA A 138 11.92 -18.54 3.61
N TYR A 139 11.02 -18.50 2.63
CA TYR A 139 9.83 -19.33 2.63
C TYR A 139 9.26 -19.53 1.22
N SER A 140 8.28 -20.42 1.12
CA SER A 140 7.42 -20.51 -0.05
C SER A 140 5.95 -20.67 0.32
N THR A 141 5.09 -20.22 -0.58
CA THR A 141 3.64 -20.43 -0.47
C THR A 141 3.25 -21.81 -0.98
N ARG A 142 2.07 -22.26 -0.55
CA ARG A 142 1.43 -23.46 -1.06
C ARG A 142 0.32 -23.09 -2.07
N PRO A 143 -0.04 -24.00 -3.00
CA PRO A 143 -1.09 -23.75 -3.99
C PRO A 143 -2.47 -23.43 -3.40
N ASP A 144 -2.72 -23.80 -2.14
CA ASP A 144 -3.96 -23.57 -1.40
C ASP A 144 -3.95 -22.30 -0.54
N ALA A 145 -2.94 -21.43 -0.69
CA ALA A 145 -2.87 -20.13 -0.04
C ALA A 145 -4.13 -19.30 -0.36
N LEU A 146 -4.92 -18.98 0.67
CA LEU A 146 -6.26 -18.41 0.48
C LEU A 146 -6.26 -16.99 -0.10
N ALA A 147 -5.18 -16.23 0.06
CA ALA A 147 -5.06 -14.94 -0.61
C ALA A 147 -4.82 -15.07 -2.11
N LEU A 148 -4.25 -16.18 -2.58
CA LEU A 148 -3.75 -16.31 -3.94
C LEU A 148 -4.78 -16.98 -4.84
N GLN A 149 -5.20 -16.27 -5.89
CA GLN A 149 -6.03 -16.86 -6.93
C GLN A 149 -5.23 -17.06 -8.21
N TRP A 150 -4.85 -18.31 -8.45
CA TRP A 150 -4.16 -18.75 -9.66
C TRP A 150 -5.18 -19.12 -10.74
N LEU A 151 -5.12 -18.44 -11.88
CA LEU A 151 -5.97 -18.69 -13.04
C LEU A 151 -5.16 -19.30 -14.18
N ARG A 152 -5.71 -20.37 -14.75
CA ARG A 152 -5.20 -20.94 -16.00
C ARG A 152 -5.53 -20.03 -17.17
N PRO A 153 -4.81 -20.12 -18.30
CA PRO A 153 -5.09 -19.35 -19.50
C PRO A 153 -6.57 -19.32 -19.93
N GLU A 154 -7.30 -20.44 -19.83
CA GLU A 154 -8.70 -20.50 -20.28
C GLU A 154 -9.66 -19.73 -19.37
N GLN A 155 -9.19 -19.28 -18.20
CA GLN A 155 -9.95 -18.48 -17.24
C GLN A 155 -9.68 -16.98 -17.38
N THR A 156 -8.76 -16.58 -18.26
CA THR A 156 -8.43 -15.18 -18.57
C THR A 156 -9.16 -14.72 -19.84
N ALA A 157 -9.34 -13.41 -20.02
CA ALA A 157 -10.01 -12.88 -21.20
C ALA A 157 -9.23 -13.15 -22.49
N GLY A 158 -7.89 -13.14 -22.41
CA GLY A 158 -7.01 -13.43 -23.53
C GLY A 158 -6.96 -14.91 -23.94
N GLY A 159 -7.27 -15.84 -23.02
CA GLY A 159 -7.30 -17.28 -23.30
C GLY A 159 -5.92 -17.92 -23.53
N LYS A 160 -4.83 -17.20 -23.26
CA LYS A 160 -3.45 -17.57 -23.67
C LYS A 160 -2.46 -17.59 -22.52
N GLU A 161 -2.51 -16.58 -21.66
CA GLU A 161 -1.58 -16.41 -20.56
C GLU A 161 -2.28 -16.64 -19.21
N PRO A 162 -1.58 -17.19 -18.21
CA PRO A 162 -2.12 -17.36 -16.88
C PRO A 162 -2.24 -16.01 -16.16
N TYR A 163 -2.95 -16.01 -15.03
CA TYR A 163 -3.11 -14.81 -14.21
C TYR A 163 -3.05 -15.16 -12.73
N LEU A 164 -2.40 -14.33 -11.93
CA LEU A 164 -2.41 -14.37 -10.47
C LEU A 164 -2.93 -13.04 -9.95
N PHE A 165 -3.80 -13.07 -8.95
CA PHE A 165 -4.05 -11.90 -8.11
C PHE A 165 -4.19 -12.31 -6.66
N THR A 166 -3.91 -11.36 -5.76
CA THR A 166 -4.07 -11.53 -4.32
C THR A 166 -5.34 -10.87 -3.80
N GLN A 167 -5.87 -11.39 -2.70
CA GLN A 167 -6.82 -10.71 -1.84
C GLN A 167 -6.40 -10.91 -0.37
N SER A 168 -5.83 -9.88 0.25
CA SER A 168 -5.25 -9.98 1.59
C SER A 168 -6.26 -9.66 2.72
N GLN A 169 -7.30 -8.86 2.46
CA GLN A 169 -8.34 -8.57 3.45
C GLN A 169 -9.24 -9.80 3.72
N PRO A 170 -9.58 -10.10 4.98
CA PRO A 170 -9.19 -9.38 6.20
C PRO A 170 -7.88 -9.87 6.82
N ILE A 171 -7.57 -11.16 6.76
CA ILE A 171 -6.42 -11.77 7.46
C ILE A 171 -5.75 -12.84 6.59
N PHE A 172 -5.68 -12.57 5.29
CA PHE A 172 -5.11 -13.50 4.32
C PHE A 172 -3.71 -13.11 3.88
N ALA A 173 -3.18 -11.94 4.26
CA ALA A 173 -1.77 -11.59 4.03
C ALA A 173 -0.84 -12.68 4.58
N ARG A 174 -1.14 -13.21 5.77
CA ARG A 174 -0.42 -14.34 6.41
C ARG A 174 -0.35 -15.63 5.60
N THR A 175 -1.17 -15.78 4.55
CA THR A 175 -1.19 -16.98 3.69
C THR A 175 -0.18 -16.92 2.57
N TRP A 176 0.40 -15.74 2.32
CA TRP A 176 1.40 -15.55 1.26
C TRP A 176 2.63 -14.76 1.70
N ILE A 177 2.60 -14.09 2.87
CA ILE A 177 3.75 -13.45 3.52
C ILE A 177 3.67 -13.73 5.03
N PRO A 178 4.73 -14.24 5.69
CA PRO A 178 4.72 -14.44 7.14
C PRO A 178 4.81 -13.08 7.84
N ILE A 179 3.71 -12.50 8.35
CA ILE A 179 3.67 -11.07 8.72
C ILE A 179 2.85 -10.81 9.98
N GLN A 180 3.00 -9.65 10.63
CA GLN A 180 2.04 -9.22 11.66
C GLN A 180 0.73 -8.82 10.98
N ASP A 181 -0.19 -9.78 10.83
CA ASP A 181 -1.38 -9.66 9.99
C ASP A 181 -2.56 -9.07 10.78
N THR A 182 -2.39 -7.82 11.19
CA THR A 182 -3.34 -7.02 11.96
C THR A 182 -3.36 -5.59 11.44
N PRO A 183 -4.54 -4.93 11.38
CA PRO A 183 -4.63 -3.50 11.03
C PRO A 183 -3.85 -2.55 11.96
N GLN A 184 -3.50 -3.00 13.17
CA GLN A 184 -2.76 -2.18 14.14
C GLN A 184 -1.30 -1.92 13.74
N VAL A 185 -0.73 -2.79 12.91
CA VAL A 185 0.65 -2.65 12.44
C VAL A 185 0.62 -2.04 11.05
N ARG A 186 1.33 -0.94 10.89
CA ARG A 186 1.55 -0.29 9.59
C ARG A 186 3.03 -0.34 9.25
N LEU A 187 3.32 -0.70 8.01
CA LEU A 187 4.68 -0.80 7.49
C LEU A 187 4.77 -0.16 6.11
N THR A 188 5.92 0.41 5.79
CA THR A 188 6.29 0.68 4.40
C THR A 188 6.85 -0.59 3.77
N TYR A 189 6.91 -0.67 2.44
CA TYR A 189 7.57 -1.82 1.82
C TYR A 189 8.26 -1.48 0.52
N ASP A 190 9.36 -2.20 0.29
CA ASP A 190 10.01 -2.35 -1.00
C ASP A 190 9.77 -3.80 -1.48
N ALA A 191 9.63 -4.00 -2.77
CA ALA A 191 9.54 -5.35 -3.32
C ALA A 191 10.29 -5.51 -4.65
N THR A 192 10.95 -6.64 -4.81
CA THR A 192 11.50 -7.11 -6.08
C THR A 192 10.80 -8.41 -6.47
N ILE A 193 10.00 -8.36 -7.52
CA ILE A 193 9.18 -9.50 -7.97
C ILE A 193 9.67 -9.97 -9.34
N GLN A 194 10.07 -11.25 -9.41
CA GLN A 194 10.35 -11.95 -10.65
C GLN A 194 9.11 -12.70 -11.13
N VAL A 195 8.74 -12.47 -12.38
CA VAL A 195 7.65 -13.16 -13.08
C VAL A 195 8.14 -13.65 -14.47
N PRO A 196 7.38 -14.48 -15.19
CA PRO A 196 7.71 -14.80 -16.58
C PRO A 196 7.85 -13.53 -17.44
N PRO A 197 8.90 -13.38 -18.29
CA PRO A 197 9.25 -12.11 -18.97
C PRO A 197 8.20 -11.48 -19.90
N HIS A 198 7.11 -12.18 -20.21
CA HIS A 198 6.01 -11.68 -21.05
C HIS A 198 4.80 -11.21 -20.24
N LEU A 199 4.86 -11.31 -18.91
CA LEU A 199 3.82 -10.88 -17.98
C LEU A 199 4.23 -9.60 -17.26
N LEU A 200 3.24 -8.82 -16.85
CA LEU A 200 3.42 -7.63 -16.02
C LEU A 200 3.15 -7.99 -14.56
N ALA A 201 3.97 -7.52 -13.64
CA ALA A 201 3.67 -7.53 -12.21
C ALA A 201 3.20 -6.15 -11.75
N LEU A 202 2.19 -6.13 -10.89
CA LEU A 202 1.66 -4.94 -10.25
C LEU A 202 1.47 -5.18 -8.75
N MET A 203 1.71 -4.17 -7.93
CA MET A 203 1.46 -4.21 -6.50
C MET A 203 0.73 -2.95 -6.02
N SER A 204 0.28 -2.93 -4.77
CA SER A 204 -0.21 -1.70 -4.12
C SER A 204 0.94 -0.75 -3.77
N ALA A 205 1.63 -0.23 -4.80
CA ALA A 205 2.89 0.52 -4.75
C ALA A 205 3.06 1.40 -6.01
N SER A 206 4.25 1.97 -6.20
CA SER A 206 4.66 2.52 -7.49
C SER A 206 4.68 1.41 -8.54
N ASN A 207 3.97 1.60 -9.65
CA ASN A 207 3.76 0.55 -10.66
C ASN A 207 4.35 0.91 -12.03
N PRO A 208 4.87 -0.10 -12.76
CA PRO A 208 5.29 0.07 -14.14
C PRO A 208 4.08 0.21 -15.07
N GLN A 209 4.22 1.01 -16.12
CA GLN A 209 3.21 1.14 -17.18
C GLN A 209 3.49 0.25 -18.41
N GLU A 210 4.67 -0.39 -18.43
CA GLU A 210 5.14 -1.25 -19.52
C GLU A 210 5.81 -2.51 -18.96
N LYS A 211 5.88 -3.55 -19.78
CA LYS A 211 6.54 -4.80 -19.39
C LYS A 211 8.07 -4.66 -19.46
N THR A 212 8.79 -5.25 -18.51
CA THR A 212 10.24 -5.36 -18.57
C THR A 212 10.64 -6.57 -19.41
N ALA A 213 11.83 -6.52 -20.02
CA ALA A 213 12.29 -7.59 -20.91
C ALA A 213 12.73 -8.88 -20.16
N ASP A 214 13.05 -8.76 -18.87
CA ASP A 214 13.51 -9.83 -18.00
C ASP A 214 12.45 -10.31 -16.99
N GLY A 215 11.30 -9.64 -16.93
CA GLY A 215 10.22 -9.97 -15.99
C GLY A 215 10.56 -9.64 -14.53
N VAL A 216 11.56 -8.79 -14.28
CA VAL A 216 11.89 -8.29 -12.95
C VAL A 216 11.24 -6.94 -12.76
N TYR A 217 10.56 -6.76 -11.62
CA TYR A 217 9.88 -5.53 -11.27
C TYR A 217 10.25 -5.08 -9.86
N HIS A 218 10.40 -3.77 -9.69
CA HIS A 218 10.70 -3.14 -8.41
C HIS A 218 9.53 -2.24 -8.02
N PHE A 219 9.13 -2.32 -6.75
CA PHE A 219 8.01 -1.59 -6.19
C PHE A 219 8.45 -0.87 -4.92
N ASP A 220 7.96 0.36 -4.75
CA ASP A 220 8.19 1.19 -3.56
C ASP A 220 6.84 1.72 -3.06
N MET A 221 6.54 1.43 -1.80
CA MET A 221 5.41 1.98 -1.03
C MET A 221 5.96 2.69 0.22
N PRO A 222 6.26 4.00 0.10
CA PRO A 222 6.83 4.77 1.19
C PRO A 222 5.77 5.22 2.21
N GLN A 223 4.48 5.04 1.93
CA GLN A 223 3.39 5.30 2.88
C GLN A 223 3.13 4.06 3.77
N PRO A 224 3.11 4.18 5.11
CA PRO A 224 2.86 3.03 5.98
C PRO A 224 1.42 2.51 5.88
N ILE A 225 1.27 1.26 5.46
CA ILE A 225 -0.03 0.60 5.26
C ILE A 225 -0.18 -0.64 6.16
N PRO A 226 -1.41 -0.98 6.59
CA PRO A 226 -1.69 -2.28 7.18
C PRO A 226 -1.51 -3.41 6.16
N SER A 227 -1.15 -4.59 6.64
CA SER A 227 -0.80 -5.76 5.82
C SER A 227 -1.93 -6.25 4.90
N TYR A 228 -3.20 -6.03 5.26
CA TYR A 228 -4.32 -6.40 4.40
C TYR A 228 -4.39 -5.60 3.08
N LEU A 229 -3.67 -4.48 2.99
CA LEU A 229 -3.56 -3.65 1.78
C LEU A 229 -2.37 -4.06 0.90
N LEU A 230 -1.57 -5.04 1.30
CA LEU A 230 -0.55 -5.64 0.41
C LEU A 230 -1.27 -6.41 -0.69
N ALA A 231 -0.97 -6.05 -1.94
CA ALA A 231 -1.54 -6.69 -3.11
C ALA A 231 -0.48 -7.01 -4.16
N LEU A 232 -0.70 -8.08 -4.91
CA LEU A 232 0.07 -8.48 -6.08
C LEU A 232 -0.89 -8.95 -7.17
N ALA A 233 -0.65 -8.53 -8.40
CA ALA A 233 -1.24 -9.11 -9.60
C ALA A 233 -0.17 -9.38 -10.65
N VAL A 234 -0.28 -10.51 -11.34
CA VAL A 234 0.63 -10.91 -12.42
C VAL A 234 -0.17 -11.49 -13.57
N GLY A 235 0.02 -10.98 -14.79
CA GLY A 235 -0.67 -11.50 -15.96
C GLY A 235 -0.32 -10.76 -17.25
N ASP A 236 -1.06 -11.07 -18.33
CA ASP A 236 -1.00 -10.30 -19.57
C ASP A 236 -1.77 -8.99 -19.39
N ILE A 237 -1.13 -8.02 -18.75
CA ILE A 237 -1.73 -6.74 -18.38
C ILE A 237 -1.11 -5.62 -19.22
N VAL A 238 -1.95 -4.69 -19.66
CA VAL A 238 -1.56 -3.45 -20.35
C VAL A 238 -2.16 -2.24 -19.63
N PHE A 239 -1.54 -1.09 -19.83
CA PHE A 239 -1.90 0.17 -19.18
C PHE A 239 -2.51 1.17 -20.17
N LYS A 240 -3.48 1.96 -19.70
CA LYS A 240 -4.00 3.13 -20.40
C LYS A 240 -4.18 4.31 -19.44
N PRO A 241 -3.59 5.50 -19.72
CA PRO A 241 -3.78 6.67 -18.89
C PRO A 241 -5.21 7.22 -19.03
N LEU A 242 -5.77 7.72 -17.94
CA LEU A 242 -7.05 8.44 -17.88
C LEU A 242 -6.83 9.93 -17.60
N SER A 243 -5.83 10.25 -16.78
CA SER A 243 -5.32 11.61 -16.53
C SER A 243 -3.81 11.56 -16.29
N GLU A 244 -3.22 12.66 -15.79
CA GLU A 244 -1.82 12.70 -15.36
C GLU A 244 -1.56 11.74 -14.18
N ARG A 245 -2.53 11.57 -13.27
CA ARG A 245 -2.39 10.78 -12.03
C ARG A 245 -3.41 9.65 -11.88
N THR A 246 -4.17 9.35 -12.93
CA THR A 246 -5.10 8.21 -12.96
C THR A 246 -4.95 7.41 -14.24
N GLY A 247 -5.29 6.14 -14.18
CA GLY A 247 -5.06 5.18 -15.24
C GLY A 247 -5.77 3.86 -14.97
N VAL A 248 -5.82 3.03 -15.99
CA VAL A 248 -6.39 1.69 -15.89
C VAL A 248 -5.43 0.66 -16.44
N TYR A 249 -5.29 -0.43 -15.68
CA TYR A 249 -4.67 -1.67 -16.09
C TYR A 249 -5.76 -2.70 -16.35
N ALA A 250 -5.60 -3.49 -17.40
CA ALA A 250 -6.47 -4.63 -17.69
C ALA A 250 -5.79 -5.57 -18.71
N GLU A 251 -6.43 -6.71 -18.99
CA GLU A 251 -6.05 -7.53 -20.15
C GLU A 251 -6.24 -6.74 -21.48
N PRO A 252 -5.44 -7.01 -22.53
CA PRO A 252 -5.48 -6.25 -23.79
C PRO A 252 -6.86 -6.12 -24.42
N SER A 253 -7.70 -7.15 -24.33
CA SER A 253 -9.06 -7.14 -24.87
C SER A 253 -10.06 -6.30 -24.06
N VAL A 254 -9.69 -5.89 -22.84
CA VAL A 254 -10.57 -5.22 -21.87
C VAL A 254 -10.21 -3.75 -21.70
N VAL A 255 -8.92 -3.39 -21.81
CA VAL A 255 -8.39 -2.06 -21.43
C VAL A 255 -9.10 -0.88 -22.11
N GLU A 256 -9.52 -1.04 -23.36
CA GLU A 256 -10.22 0.02 -24.11
C GLU A 256 -11.62 0.29 -23.56
N ALA A 257 -12.38 -0.77 -23.28
CA ALA A 257 -13.69 -0.65 -22.65
C ALA A 257 -13.56 -0.09 -21.23
N ALA A 258 -12.57 -0.57 -20.47
CA ALA A 258 -12.29 -0.08 -19.13
C ALA A 258 -11.92 1.41 -19.11
N ALA A 259 -11.07 1.86 -20.03
CA ALA A 259 -10.70 3.27 -20.08
C ALA A 259 -11.87 4.18 -20.48
N TRP A 260 -12.77 3.69 -21.35
CA TRP A 260 -13.98 4.44 -21.68
C TRP A 260 -14.94 4.54 -20.49
N GLU A 261 -15.12 3.44 -19.75
CA GLU A 261 -16.02 3.36 -18.61
C GLU A 261 -15.54 4.26 -17.46
N LEU A 262 -14.22 4.24 -17.19
CA LEU A 262 -13.59 4.85 -16.02
C LEU A 262 -13.06 6.27 -16.29
N ALA A 263 -13.38 6.88 -17.43
CA ALA A 263 -12.81 8.17 -17.84
C ALA A 263 -13.04 9.33 -16.85
N ASP A 264 -14.08 9.25 -16.01
CA ASP A 264 -14.42 10.30 -15.04
C ASP A 264 -13.65 10.16 -13.70
N THR A 265 -12.69 9.23 -13.61
CA THR A 265 -11.95 8.93 -12.37
C THR A 265 -11.22 10.15 -11.80
N GLU A 266 -10.55 10.96 -12.64
CA GLU A 266 -9.87 12.17 -12.15
C GLU A 266 -10.85 13.16 -11.51
N ALA A 267 -12.03 13.36 -12.11
CA ALA A 267 -13.04 14.25 -11.54
C ALA A 267 -13.55 13.72 -10.18
N MET A 268 -13.57 12.40 -9.98
CA MET A 268 -13.87 11.82 -8.67
C MET A 268 -12.74 12.09 -7.67
N VAL A 269 -11.47 12.00 -8.07
CA VAL A 269 -10.32 12.35 -7.22
C VAL A 269 -10.39 13.81 -6.80
N GLU A 270 -10.58 14.74 -7.74
CA GLU A 270 -10.73 16.17 -7.46
C GLU A 270 -11.90 16.42 -6.48
N GLY A 271 -13.06 15.84 -6.75
CA GLY A 271 -14.23 15.96 -5.86
C GLY A 271 -13.99 15.39 -4.45
N ALA A 272 -13.31 14.24 -4.35
CA ALA A 272 -12.95 13.66 -3.05
C ALA A 272 -11.93 14.53 -2.29
N GLU A 273 -10.97 15.13 -2.98
CA GLU A 273 -10.00 16.05 -2.36
C GLU A 273 -10.67 17.33 -1.82
N GLU A 274 -11.66 17.87 -2.53
CA GLU A 274 -12.46 19.00 -2.04
C GLU A 274 -13.23 18.66 -0.76
N LEU A 275 -13.71 17.41 -0.63
CA LEU A 275 -14.50 16.96 0.52
C LEU A 275 -13.63 16.56 1.73
N TYR A 276 -12.54 15.84 1.49
CA TYR A 276 -11.81 15.12 2.53
C TYR A 276 -10.37 15.60 2.72
N GLY A 277 -9.92 16.56 1.90
CA GLY A 277 -8.54 17.05 1.88
C GLY A 277 -7.63 16.25 0.94
N PRO A 278 -6.32 16.57 0.87
CA PRO A 278 -5.44 16.07 -0.19
C PRO A 278 -5.35 14.55 -0.30
N TYR A 279 -5.28 14.05 -1.53
CA TYR A 279 -5.00 12.65 -1.85
C TYR A 279 -3.52 12.34 -1.60
N ARG A 280 -3.21 11.39 -0.71
CA ARG A 280 -1.86 11.19 -0.15
C ARG A 280 -1.06 10.04 -0.77
N TRP A 281 -1.58 9.43 -1.83
CA TRP A 281 -1.01 8.21 -2.43
C TRP A 281 -0.39 8.43 -3.81
N GLU A 282 -0.17 9.70 -4.21
CA GLU A 282 0.44 10.13 -5.47
C GLU A 282 -0.42 9.86 -6.72
N ARG A 283 -0.76 8.60 -6.99
CA ARG A 283 -1.47 8.12 -8.18
C ARG A 283 -2.64 7.23 -7.77
N TYR A 284 -3.74 7.31 -8.50
CA TYR A 284 -4.91 6.43 -8.31
C TYR A 284 -5.19 5.67 -9.62
N ASP A 285 -4.67 4.45 -9.70
CA ASP A 285 -4.96 3.54 -10.81
C ASP A 285 -5.99 2.48 -10.42
N LEU A 286 -6.68 1.96 -11.43
CA LEU A 286 -7.55 0.79 -11.30
C LEU A 286 -6.96 -0.39 -12.07
N LEU A 287 -7.05 -1.59 -11.50
CA LEU A 287 -6.83 -2.85 -12.19
C LEU A 287 -8.17 -3.58 -12.35
N VAL A 288 -8.66 -3.68 -13.58
CA VAL A 288 -9.83 -4.50 -13.87
C VAL A 288 -9.39 -5.96 -13.96
N LEU A 289 -9.82 -6.74 -12.98
CA LEU A 289 -9.45 -8.14 -12.83
C LEU A 289 -10.28 -9.08 -13.73
N PRO A 290 -9.86 -10.35 -13.87
CA PRO A 290 -10.69 -11.37 -14.50
C PRO A 290 -12.02 -11.61 -13.75
N PRO A 291 -13.05 -12.18 -14.40
CA PRO A 291 -14.41 -12.33 -13.84
C PRO A 291 -14.53 -13.17 -12.56
N SER A 292 -13.46 -13.86 -12.17
CA SER A 292 -13.42 -14.67 -10.96
C SER A 292 -13.11 -13.87 -9.69
N PHE A 293 -12.86 -12.56 -9.79
CA PHE A 293 -12.66 -11.70 -8.62
C PHE A 293 -13.92 -11.73 -7.73
N PRO A 294 -13.79 -12.05 -6.43
CA PRO A 294 -14.95 -12.38 -5.59
C PRO A 294 -15.72 -11.17 -5.04
N PHE A 295 -15.22 -9.95 -5.24
CA PHE A 295 -15.77 -8.71 -4.67
C PHE A 295 -16.12 -7.68 -5.75
N GLY A 296 -16.72 -6.55 -5.33
CA GLY A 296 -16.87 -5.38 -6.18
C GLY A 296 -15.49 -4.77 -6.47
N GLY A 297 -14.83 -4.29 -5.42
CA GLY A 297 -13.46 -3.80 -5.48
C GLY A 297 -12.67 -4.17 -4.24
N MET A 298 -11.42 -3.73 -4.22
CA MET A 298 -10.54 -3.74 -3.05
C MET A 298 -9.64 -2.50 -3.14
N GLU A 299 -9.61 -1.72 -2.07
CA GLU A 299 -9.01 -0.40 -1.92
C GLU A 299 -7.47 -0.39 -1.84
N ASN A 300 -6.82 -1.36 -2.47
CA ASN A 300 -5.37 -1.50 -2.53
C ASN A 300 -4.73 -0.16 -2.93
N PRO A 301 -3.90 0.47 -2.06
CA PRO A 301 -3.39 1.82 -2.30
C PRO A 301 -2.65 1.92 -3.62
N ARG A 302 -2.89 3.01 -4.36
CA ARG A 302 -2.35 3.29 -5.69
C ARG A 302 -2.86 2.39 -6.83
N LEU A 303 -3.52 1.27 -6.51
CA LEU A 303 -3.94 0.27 -7.50
C LEU A 303 -5.21 -0.46 -7.04
N THR A 304 -6.35 0.22 -7.09
CA THR A 304 -7.65 -0.37 -6.73
C THR A 304 -7.93 -1.57 -7.62
N PHE A 305 -8.21 -2.73 -7.02
CA PHE A 305 -8.68 -3.89 -7.78
C PHE A 305 -10.19 -3.73 -8.00
N ALA A 306 -10.65 -3.99 -9.22
CA ALA A 306 -12.04 -3.83 -9.60
C ALA A 306 -12.54 -5.05 -10.38
N THR A 307 -13.77 -5.45 -10.09
CA THR A 307 -14.50 -6.46 -10.87
C THR A 307 -14.74 -5.98 -12.30
N PRO A 308 -14.68 -6.86 -13.32
CA PRO A 308 -15.04 -6.48 -14.68
C PRO A 308 -16.55 -6.22 -14.84
N THR A 309 -17.38 -6.57 -13.85
CA THR A 309 -18.83 -6.33 -13.92
C THR A 309 -19.21 -4.84 -13.86
N ILE A 310 -18.28 -3.94 -13.53
CA ILE A 310 -18.53 -2.49 -13.59
C ILE A 310 -18.50 -1.93 -15.01
N LEU A 311 -18.00 -2.70 -15.98
CA LEU A 311 -17.93 -2.31 -17.39
C LEU A 311 -19.30 -2.47 -18.06
N ALA A 312 -20.25 -1.60 -17.69
CA ALA A 312 -21.63 -1.66 -18.15
C ALA A 312 -21.82 -1.10 -19.57
N GLY A 313 -20.89 -0.28 -20.06
CA GLY A 313 -20.97 0.40 -21.35
C GLY A 313 -21.77 1.70 -21.33
N ASP A 314 -22.13 2.18 -20.14
CA ASP A 314 -22.90 3.41 -19.94
C ASP A 314 -22.48 4.22 -18.70
N ARG A 315 -21.43 3.78 -17.99
CA ARG A 315 -20.90 4.36 -16.74
C ARG A 315 -21.87 4.31 -15.56
N SER A 316 -22.93 3.51 -15.62
CA SER A 316 -23.94 3.46 -14.55
C SER A 316 -23.44 2.84 -13.24
N LEU A 317 -22.38 2.02 -13.29
CA LEU A 317 -21.85 1.27 -12.14
C LEU A 317 -20.54 1.83 -11.58
N VAL A 318 -20.10 3.01 -12.05
CA VAL A 318 -18.85 3.63 -11.61
C VAL A 318 -18.92 4.20 -10.18
N THR A 319 -20.07 4.14 -9.52
CA THR A 319 -20.17 4.46 -8.08
C THR A 319 -19.27 3.56 -7.24
N LEU A 320 -18.97 2.35 -7.71
CA LEU A 320 -17.94 1.51 -7.10
C LEU A 320 -16.58 2.25 -7.05
N VAL A 321 -16.17 2.90 -8.13
CA VAL A 321 -14.89 3.63 -8.20
C VAL A 321 -14.83 4.72 -7.14
N ALA A 322 -15.94 5.42 -6.92
CA ALA A 322 -16.04 6.45 -5.89
C ALA A 322 -15.94 5.85 -4.47
N HIS A 323 -16.55 4.69 -4.23
CA HIS A 323 -16.44 3.95 -2.97
C HIS A 323 -14.98 3.54 -2.70
N GLU A 324 -14.34 2.87 -3.66
CA GLU A 324 -12.93 2.46 -3.51
C GLU A 324 -11.99 3.67 -3.35
N LEU A 325 -12.29 4.78 -4.03
CA LEU A 325 -11.53 6.01 -3.88
C LEU A 325 -11.68 6.59 -2.47
N ALA A 326 -12.89 6.60 -1.91
CA ALA A 326 -13.15 7.13 -0.57
C ALA A 326 -12.35 6.39 0.53
N HIS A 327 -12.09 5.09 0.35
CA HIS A 327 -11.21 4.32 1.24
C HIS A 327 -9.79 4.88 1.35
N SER A 328 -9.34 5.66 0.37
CA SER A 328 -8.05 6.38 0.42
C SER A 328 -7.94 7.31 1.63
N TRP A 329 -9.08 7.71 2.22
CA TRP A 329 -9.17 8.39 3.51
C TRP A 329 -9.67 7.45 4.62
N SER A 330 -10.85 6.84 4.44
CA SER A 330 -11.51 5.96 5.43
C SER A 330 -11.20 4.48 5.19
N GLY A 331 -10.13 4.01 5.80
CA GLY A 331 -9.64 2.63 5.68
C GLY A 331 -8.14 2.60 5.44
N ASN A 332 -7.65 3.37 4.48
CA ASN A 332 -6.22 3.40 4.14
C ASN A 332 -5.46 4.42 4.99
N LEU A 333 -5.94 5.66 5.05
CA LEU A 333 -5.29 6.72 5.82
C LEU A 333 -5.64 6.62 7.31
N VAL A 334 -6.91 6.42 7.63
CA VAL A 334 -7.39 6.11 8.97
C VAL A 334 -7.98 4.70 8.93
N THR A 335 -7.33 3.74 9.59
CA THR A 335 -7.76 2.33 9.60
C THR A 335 -8.38 1.98 10.95
N ASN A 336 -9.41 1.14 10.94
CA ASN A 336 -9.85 0.38 12.10
C ASN A 336 -8.66 -0.30 12.81
N ALA A 337 -8.58 -0.24 14.15
CA ALA A 337 -7.50 -0.91 14.87
C ALA A 337 -7.72 -2.43 14.91
N THR A 338 -8.97 -2.89 15.00
CA THR A 338 -9.32 -4.31 14.92
C THR A 338 -10.48 -4.52 13.97
N TRP A 339 -10.70 -5.74 13.51
CA TRP A 339 -11.83 -6.07 12.64
C TRP A 339 -13.21 -5.89 13.31
N ASN A 340 -13.28 -5.74 14.63
CA ASN A 340 -14.53 -5.37 15.32
C ASN A 340 -14.96 -3.93 15.00
N ASP A 341 -14.01 -3.08 14.60
CA ASP A 341 -14.23 -1.67 14.27
C ASP A 341 -14.31 -1.45 12.75
N ILE A 342 -14.52 -2.50 11.94
CA ILE A 342 -14.58 -2.42 10.47
C ILE A 342 -15.62 -1.42 9.96
N TRP A 343 -16.67 -1.16 10.76
CA TRP A 343 -17.68 -0.15 10.46
C TRP A 343 -17.10 1.28 10.36
N LEU A 344 -15.94 1.57 10.96
CA LEU A 344 -15.24 2.85 10.80
C LEU A 344 -14.66 3.02 9.40
N ASN A 345 -14.27 1.92 8.75
CA ASN A 345 -13.85 1.96 7.35
C ASN A 345 -15.11 2.09 6.47
N GLU A 346 -15.92 1.03 6.45
CA GLU A 346 -17.05 0.91 5.53
C GLU A 346 -18.10 2.01 5.70
N GLY A 347 -18.42 2.36 6.95
CA GLY A 347 -19.48 3.31 7.26
C GLY A 347 -19.13 4.76 6.96
N PHE A 348 -17.84 5.12 6.91
CA PHE A 348 -17.40 6.44 6.45
C PHE A 348 -17.17 6.48 4.94
N THR A 349 -16.84 5.34 4.32
CA THR A 349 -16.64 5.22 2.88
C THR A 349 -17.94 5.29 2.08
N VAL A 350 -19.03 4.70 2.60
CA VAL A 350 -20.39 4.76 2.01
C VAL A 350 -21.05 6.10 2.27
#